data_AF-A0A6B3ICF9-F1
#
_entry.id   AF-A0A6B3ICF9-F1
#
_cell.length_a   1.000
_cell.length_b   1.000
_cell.length_c   1.000
_cell.angle_alpha   90.00
_cell.angle_beta   90.00
_cell.angle_gamma   90.00
#
_symmetry.space_group_name_H-M   'P 1'
#
loop_
_entity.id
_entity.type
_entity.pdbx_description
1 polymer ?
#
loop_
_entity_poly.entity_id
_entity_poly.type
_entity_poly.pdbx_seq_one_letter_code
_entity_poly.pdbx_strand_id
1 'polypeptide(L)'
;PLIVFTPKSMLRLKAAASKIEEFTTGGFRPVIGDASVKAEEVRKVVFCAGKLYYDLDAEREKRGDTETAIIRLERLYPLPGAEIQAEIAKYPNAE
;
A
#
# COMPACT_ATOMS: atom_id res chain seq x y z
N PRO A 1 -18.74 12.63 9.54
CA PRO A 1 -17.49 13.43 9.52
C PRO A 1 -16.38 12.65 8.83
N LEU A 2 -15.50 13.33 8.09
CA LEU A 2 -14.32 12.71 7.47
C LEU A 2 -13.07 13.24 8.18
N ILE A 3 -12.32 12.34 8.80
CA ILE A 3 -11.05 12.67 9.47
C ILE A 3 -9.92 12.26 8.52
N VAL A 4 -9.10 13.23 8.10
CA VAL A 4 -8.00 13.02 7.15
C VAL A 4 -6.68 13.35 7.84
N PHE A 5 -5.78 12.37 7.93
CA PHE A 5 -4.42 12.58 8.42
C PHE A 5 -3.55 13.15 7.30
N THR A 6 -3.56 14.47 7.13
CA THR A 6 -2.87 15.13 6.02
C THR A 6 -1.34 15.05 6.18
N PRO A 7 -0.60 14.70 5.12
CA PRO A 7 0.85 14.56 5.18
C PRO A 7 1.59 15.90 5.14
N LYS A 8 2.78 15.93 5.73
CA LYS A 8 3.73 17.06 5.61
C LYS A 8 4.89 16.72 4.67
N SER A 9 5.64 15.65 4.96
CA SER A 9 6.82 15.27 4.17
C SER A 9 6.49 14.81 2.75
N MET A 10 5.31 14.20 2.54
CA MET A 10 4.92 13.67 1.23
C MET A 10 4.63 14.76 0.20
N LEU A 11 4.46 16.02 0.62
CA LEU A 11 4.22 17.15 -0.28
C LEU A 11 5.36 17.40 -1.27
N ARG A 12 6.56 16.90 -0.98
CA ARG A 12 7.76 17.07 -1.83
C ARG A 12 8.42 15.75 -2.20
N LEU A 13 7.85 14.62 -1.77
CA LEU A 13 8.43 13.32 -2.03
C LEU A 13 8.10 12.88 -3.45
N LYS A 14 9.11 12.69 -4.30
CA LYS A 14 8.91 12.30 -5.71
C LYS A 14 8.14 10.97 -5.85
N ALA A 15 8.40 10.01 -4.96
CA ALA A 15 7.71 8.72 -4.96
C ALA A 15 6.19 8.85 -4.65
N ALA A 16 5.76 9.96 -4.05
CA ALA A 16 4.36 10.22 -3.72
C ALA A 16 3.60 11.00 -4.82
N ALA A 17 4.14 11.04 -6.05
CA ALA A 17 3.47 11.65 -7.19
C ALA A 17 2.52 10.66 -7.87
N SER A 18 1.37 11.15 -8.33
CA SER A 18 0.40 10.39 -9.13
C SER A 18 0.44 10.84 -10.57
N LYS A 19 0.13 9.92 -11.50
CA LYS A 19 -0.06 10.24 -12.91
C LYS A 19 -1.41 10.93 -13.14
N ILE A 20 -1.55 11.67 -14.24
CA ILE A 20 -2.79 12.41 -14.56
C ILE A 20 -3.97 11.44 -14.73
N GLU A 21 -3.73 10.26 -15.31
CA GLU A 21 -4.76 9.25 -15.57
C GLU A 21 -5.42 8.72 -14.29
N GLU A 22 -4.70 8.73 -13.16
CA GLU A 22 -5.24 8.34 -11.85
C GLU A 22 -6.26 9.34 -11.30
N PHE A 23 -6.31 10.57 -11.84
CA PHE A 23 -7.31 11.59 -11.50
C PHE A 23 -8.49 11.61 -12.46
N THR A 24 -8.32 11.11 -13.70
CA THR A 24 -9.39 11.11 -14.71
C THR A 24 -10.15 9.78 -14.77
N THR A 25 -9.54 8.71 -14.28
CA THR A 25 -10.12 7.36 -14.28
C THR A 25 -9.93 6.67 -12.93
N GLY A 26 -10.91 5.85 -12.54
CA GLY A 26 -10.90 5.13 -11.26
C GLY A 26 -11.57 5.91 -10.12
N GLY A 27 -11.07 5.75 -8.90
CA GLY A 27 -11.64 6.37 -7.71
C GLY A 27 -10.80 6.11 -6.46
N PHE A 28 -11.29 6.58 -5.31
CA PHE A 28 -10.64 6.34 -4.03
C PHE A 28 -10.53 4.84 -3.76
N ARG A 29 -9.30 4.39 -3.46
CA ARG A 29 -9.00 2.99 -3.13
C ARG A 29 -8.79 2.89 -1.62
N PRO A 30 -9.68 2.21 -0.87
CA PRO A 30 -9.54 2.12 0.58
C PRO A 30 -8.38 1.21 1.01
N VAL A 31 -7.96 0.31 0.12
CA VAL A 31 -6.77 -0.55 0.25
C VAL A 31 -5.99 -0.44 -1.06
N ILE A 32 -4.68 -0.30 -0.97
CA ILE A 32 -3.79 -0.35 -2.14
C ILE A 32 -2.77 -1.47 -1.92
N GLY A 33 -2.80 -2.46 -2.80
CA GLY A 33 -1.88 -3.59 -2.81
C GLY A 33 -0.46 -3.26 -3.24
N ASP A 34 0.36 -4.31 -3.27
CA ASP A 34 1.76 -4.24 -3.67
C ASP A 34 1.98 -4.83 -5.06
N ALA A 35 2.56 -4.03 -5.96
CA ALA A 35 2.86 -4.43 -7.33
C ALA A 35 4.35 -4.71 -7.56
N SER A 36 5.20 -4.54 -6.55
CA SER A 36 6.65 -4.63 -6.66
C SER A 36 7.20 -6.03 -6.38
N VAL A 37 6.34 -6.96 -5.92
CA VAL A 37 6.71 -8.34 -5.56
C VAL A 37 5.87 -9.35 -6.35
N LYS A 38 6.41 -10.55 -6.56
CA LYS A 38 5.65 -11.66 -7.15
C LYS A 38 4.85 -12.36 -6.07
N ALA A 39 3.55 -12.52 -6.31
CA ALA A 39 2.60 -13.07 -5.36
C ALA A 39 3.03 -14.42 -4.76
N GLU A 40 3.67 -15.26 -5.56
CA GLU A 40 4.09 -16.61 -5.20
C GLU A 40 5.34 -16.63 -4.30
N GLU A 41 6.15 -15.57 -4.33
CA GLU A 41 7.37 -15.45 -3.51
C GLU A 41 7.07 -14.83 -2.13
N VAL A 42 5.90 -14.21 -1.96
CA VAL A 42 5.53 -13.52 -0.72
C VAL A 42 5.27 -14.52 0.41
N ARG A 43 5.99 -14.35 1.52
CA ARG A 43 5.83 -15.08 2.78
C ARG A 43 5.27 -14.23 3.90
N LYS A 44 5.40 -12.90 3.79
CA LYS A 44 4.99 -11.95 4.82
C LYS A 44 4.20 -10.80 4.23
N VAL A 45 3.08 -10.48 4.86
CA VAL A 45 2.28 -9.30 4.54
C VAL A 45 2.42 -8.27 5.66
N VAL A 46 2.77 -7.03 5.31
CA VAL A 46 2.85 -5.89 6.22
C VAL A 46 1.80 -4.87 5.84
N PHE A 47 0.85 -4.62 6.74
CA PHE A 47 -0.08 -3.50 6.60
C PHE A 47 0.54 -2.21 7.13
N CYS A 48 0.36 -1.12 6.40
CA CYS A 48 0.76 0.21 6.82
C CYS A 48 -0.23 1.27 6.35
N ALA A 49 -0.09 2.49 6.87
CA ALA A 49 -0.91 3.63 6.45
C ALA A 49 -0.07 4.90 6.34
N GLY A 50 -0.44 5.77 5.40
CA GLY A 50 0.21 7.07 5.19
C GLY A 50 1.70 6.96 4.85
N LYS A 51 2.49 7.89 5.39
CA LYS A 51 3.90 8.09 5.01
C LYS A 51 4.79 6.85 5.25
N LEU A 52 4.45 6.02 6.24
CA LEU A 52 5.27 4.86 6.61
C LEU A 52 5.49 3.89 5.44
N TYR A 53 4.54 3.82 4.50
CA TYR A 53 4.69 3.04 3.26
C TYR A 53 6.01 3.34 2.55
N TYR A 54 6.31 4.62 2.33
CA TYR A 54 7.50 5.01 1.56
C TYR A 54 8.80 4.70 2.28
N ASP A 55 8.80 4.81 3.62
CA ASP A 55 9.96 4.46 4.43
C ASP A 55 10.21 2.93 4.42
N LEU A 56 9.13 2.13 4.45
CA LEU A 56 9.21 0.66 4.35
C LEU A 56 9.61 0.17 2.96
N ASP A 57 9.04 0.75 1.91
CA ASP A 57 9.32 0.39 0.53
C ASP A 57 10.78 0.66 0.16
N ALA A 58 11.31 1.82 0.56
CA ALA A 58 12.72 2.16 0.35
C ALA A 58 13.68 1.22 1.10
N GLU A 59 13.34 0.82 2.34
CA GLU A 59 14.16 -0.13 3.10
C GLU A 59 14.07 -1.55 2.53
N ARG A 60 12.89 -1.96 2.04
CA ARG A 60 12.71 -3.24 1.35
C ARG A 60 13.57 -3.31 0.09
N GLU A 61 13.53 -2.25 -0.74
CA GLU A 61 14.35 -2.15 -1.95
C GLU A 61 15.85 -2.22 -1.61
N LYS A 62 16.30 -1.50 -0.58
CA LYS A 62 17.69 -1.53 -0.11
C LYS A 62 18.14 -2.91 0.36
N ARG A 63 17.24 -3.71 0.93
CA ARG A 63 17.52 -5.10 1.36
C ARG A 63 17.44 -6.11 0.22
N GLY A 64 16.87 -5.74 -0.92
CA GLY A 64 16.53 -6.68 -1.99
C GLY A 64 15.51 -7.73 -1.54
N ASP A 65 14.62 -7.36 -0.61
CA ASP A 65 13.61 -8.28 -0.08
C ASP A 65 12.43 -8.41 -1.05
N THR A 66 12.22 -9.62 -1.57
CA THR A 66 11.13 -9.98 -2.49
C THR A 66 10.03 -10.81 -1.81
N GLU A 67 10.22 -11.20 -0.55
CA GLU A 67 9.31 -12.09 0.18
C GLU A 67 8.30 -11.31 1.06
N THR A 68 8.48 -9.99 1.21
CA THR A 68 7.58 -9.11 1.97
C THR A 68 6.72 -8.23 1.06
N ALA A 69 5.39 -8.40 1.11
CA ALA A 69 4.41 -7.49 0.52
C ALA A 69 4.02 -6.38 1.50
N ILE A 70 3.93 -5.14 1.03
CA ILE A 70 3.54 -3.96 1.80
C ILE A 70 2.19 -3.45 1.29
N ILE A 71 1.12 -3.70 2.05
CA ILE A 71 -0.24 -3.28 1.73
C ILE A 71 -0.57 -1.97 2.45
N ARG A 72 -1.12 -1.00 1.72
CA ARG A 72 -1.56 0.28 2.27
C ARG A 72 -3.04 0.26 2.63
N LEU A 73 -3.36 0.65 3.86
CA LEU A 73 -4.71 0.93 4.33
C LEU A 73 -4.96 2.44 4.28
N GLU A 74 -5.63 2.90 3.23
CA GLU A 74 -5.96 4.32 3.03
C GLU A 74 -7.24 4.72 3.78
N ARG A 75 -8.14 3.76 4.04
CA ARG A 75 -9.32 3.94 4.89
C ARG A 75 -9.23 3.08 6.13
N LEU A 76 -9.05 3.70 7.29
CA LEU A 76 -9.06 3.00 8.58
C LEU A 76 -10.48 2.77 9.12
N TYR A 77 -11.42 3.66 8.77
CA TYR A 77 -12.81 3.53 9.20
C TYR A 77 -13.80 4.06 8.14
N PRO A 78 -14.91 3.35 7.84
CA PRO A 78 -15.18 1.96 8.25
C PRO A 78 -14.14 1.01 7.64
N LEU A 79 -13.80 -0.06 8.37
CA LEU A 79 -12.75 -0.99 7.94
C LEU A 79 -13.13 -1.66 6.60
N PRO A 80 -12.30 -1.57 5.56
CA PRO A 80 -12.55 -2.16 4.25
C PRO A 80 -12.27 -3.67 4.25
N GLY A 81 -13.08 -4.44 4.98
CA GLY A 81 -12.83 -5.86 5.20
C GLY A 81 -12.80 -6.69 3.91
N ALA A 82 -13.69 -6.41 2.95
CA ALA A 82 -13.74 -7.14 1.69
C ALA A 82 -12.49 -6.87 0.84
N GLU A 83 -12.05 -5.62 0.77
CA GLU A 83 -10.87 -5.21 0.01
C GLU A 83 -9.57 -5.74 0.66
N ILE A 84 -9.50 -5.77 1.99
CA ILE A 84 -8.38 -6.39 2.73
C ILE A 84 -8.31 -7.88 2.40
N GLN A 85 -9.42 -8.61 2.51
CA GLN A 85 -9.46 -10.04 2.22
C GLN A 85 -9.09 -10.35 0.77
N ALA A 86 -9.61 -9.57 -0.18
CA ALA A 86 -9.26 -9.71 -1.59
C ALA A 86 -7.77 -9.46 -1.86
N GLU A 87 -7.13 -8.56 -1.12
CA GLU A 87 -5.70 -8.28 -1.26
C GLU A 87 -4.84 -9.38 -0.64
N ILE A 88 -5.18 -9.87 0.57
CA ILE A 88 -4.48 -10.97 1.22
C ILE A 88 -4.56 -12.25 0.37
N ALA A 89 -5.73 -12.52 -0.23
CA ALA A 89 -5.95 -13.72 -1.04
C ALA A 89 -5.02 -13.84 -2.26
N LYS A 90 -4.34 -12.75 -2.65
CA LYS A 90 -3.32 -12.78 -3.72
C LYS A 90 -2.04 -13.49 -3.30
N TYR A 91 -1.77 -13.64 -2.00
CA TYR A 91 -0.51 -14.17 -1.47
C TYR A 91 -0.73 -15.53 -0.80
N PRO A 92 -0.81 -16.64 -1.58
CA PRO A 92 -1.17 -17.96 -1.04
C PRO A 92 -0.15 -18.57 -0.09
N ASN A 93 1.10 -18.09 -0.16
CA ASN A 93 2.22 -18.59 0.64
C ASN A 93 2.54 -17.70 1.85
N ALA A 94 1.75 -16.65 2.09
CA ALA A 94 1.93 -15.77 3.23
C ALA A 94 1.39 -16.41 4.51
N GLU A 95 2.19 -16.38 5.58
CA GLU A 95 1.81 -16.81 6.93
C GLU A 95 1.33 -15.64 7.81
#